data_AF-A0A2S6ME05-F1
#
_entry.id   AF-A0A2S6ME05-F1
#
_cell.length_a   1.000
_cell.length_b   1.000
_cell.length_c   1.000
_cell.angle_alpha   90.00
_cell.angle_beta   90.00
_cell.angle_gamma   90.00
#
_symmetry.space_group_name_H-M   'P 1'
#
loop_
_entity.id
_entity.type
_entity.pdbx_description
1 polymer ?
#
loop_
_entity_poly.entity_id
_entity_poly.type
_entity_poly.pdbx_seq_one_letter_code
_entity_poly.pdbx_strand_id
1 'polypeptide(L)'
;MGNSKKSAPAGDLETRAFIRSLGLVEWGAALEAAKRLLIALEAPPVLPEALERLQKLIRYHGEAHATLVIRTIIESEGNELALTEPVISAVSQVMTRRPEWPDKGLVWIASFDRIPLLQLVDTMRGLEIFREESLGNYLAISLESRLARLFTEAPVPEAPRPAKIPLSEARIPAIMAKVALGRELAAIREQTPNNRKFGELVRGKYDLEAQVVSDLMRVARVYGDRADITSRLSWRALVMLSGSVLSAPTRRSLEKRVLSDERIGVAQIEEAAKAKPAIRAKAAAKRPAGRMRASAGERAAWREASKRPFNGFLELWSRGGSSKSETQTGARE
;
A
#
# COMPACT_ATOMS: atom_id res chain seq x y z
N MET A 1 -27.33 9.73 -44.75
CA MET A 1 -27.59 9.52 -43.31
C MET A 1 -27.18 10.77 -42.57
N GLY A 2 -28.12 11.71 -42.38
CA GLY A 2 -27.87 13.00 -41.73
C GLY A 2 -28.20 12.90 -40.23
N ASN A 3 -27.22 13.22 -39.39
CA ASN A 3 -27.36 13.16 -37.94
C ASN A 3 -27.70 14.57 -37.42
N SER A 4 -28.99 14.85 -37.28
CA SER A 4 -29.48 16.11 -36.70
C SER A 4 -29.38 16.04 -35.18
N LYS A 5 -28.37 16.70 -34.61
CA LYS A 5 -28.28 16.95 -33.16
C LYS A 5 -29.39 17.93 -32.78
N LYS A 6 -30.46 17.43 -32.15
CA LYS A 6 -31.44 18.27 -31.44
C LYS A 6 -30.73 19.03 -30.32
N SER A 7 -30.53 20.34 -30.49
CA SER A 7 -30.20 21.25 -29.41
C SER A 7 -31.40 21.37 -28.47
N ALA A 8 -31.14 21.28 -27.16
CA ALA A 8 -32.17 21.55 -26.15
C ALA A 8 -32.61 23.02 -26.25
N PRO A 9 -33.91 23.34 -26.03
CA PRO A 9 -34.40 24.71 -26.10
C PRO A 9 -33.73 25.55 -25.01
N ALA A 10 -33.10 26.65 -25.42
CA ALA A 10 -32.57 27.66 -24.53
C ALA A 10 -33.73 28.17 -23.64
N GLY A 11 -33.71 27.81 -22.36
CA GLY A 11 -34.75 28.21 -21.41
C GLY A 11 -35.01 29.72 -21.44
N ASP A 12 -36.30 30.05 -21.46
CA ASP A 12 -36.86 31.39 -21.59
C ASP A 12 -36.20 32.41 -20.64
N LEU A 13 -35.94 33.62 -21.17
CA LEU A 13 -35.23 34.69 -20.48
C LEU A 13 -35.99 35.15 -19.23
N GLU A 14 -37.32 35.10 -19.25
CA GLU A 14 -38.16 35.43 -18.10
C GLU A 14 -38.00 34.41 -16.97
N THR A 15 -37.94 33.12 -17.30
CA THR A 15 -37.69 32.06 -16.30
C THR A 15 -36.32 32.24 -15.63
N ARG A 16 -35.29 32.63 -16.40
CA ARG A 16 -33.95 32.93 -15.85
C ARG A 16 -33.90 34.21 -15.02
N ALA A 17 -34.71 35.22 -15.36
CA ALA A 17 -34.84 36.45 -14.59
C ALA A 17 -35.56 36.19 -13.26
N PHE A 18 -36.63 35.39 -13.29
CA PHE A 18 -37.39 34.98 -12.12
C PHE A 18 -36.58 34.09 -11.15
N ILE A 19 -35.83 33.10 -11.66
CA ILE A 19 -34.93 32.30 -10.81
C ILE A 19 -33.85 33.17 -10.16
N ARG A 20 -33.34 34.19 -10.87
CA ARG A 20 -32.38 35.15 -10.31
C ARG A 20 -33.03 36.07 -9.26
N SER A 21 -34.27 36.51 -9.46
CA SER A 21 -34.97 37.34 -8.48
C SER A 21 -35.32 36.56 -7.22
N LEU A 22 -35.72 35.30 -7.31
CA LEU A 22 -35.89 34.41 -6.16
C LEU A 22 -34.59 34.26 -5.37
N GLY A 23 -33.46 34.07 -6.07
CA GLY A 23 -32.15 34.06 -5.44
C GLY A 23 -31.85 35.35 -4.67
N LEU A 24 -32.12 36.53 -5.24
CA LEU A 24 -31.88 37.82 -4.57
C LEU A 24 -32.76 38.02 -3.32
N VAL A 25 -34.02 37.60 -3.36
CA VAL A 25 -34.95 37.70 -2.21
C VAL A 25 -34.51 36.78 -1.07
N GLU A 26 -34.17 35.52 -1.38
CA GLU A 26 -33.65 34.57 -0.39
C GLU A 26 -32.33 35.05 0.24
N TRP A 27 -31.46 35.66 -0.57
CA TRP A 27 -30.21 36.25 -0.08
C TRP A 27 -30.49 37.41 0.89
N GLY A 28 -31.41 38.31 0.56
CA GLY A 28 -31.80 39.40 1.45
C GLY A 28 -32.36 38.89 2.79
N ALA A 29 -33.25 37.90 2.75
CA ALA A 29 -33.82 37.29 3.95
C ALA A 29 -32.76 36.66 4.86
N ALA A 30 -31.79 35.94 4.28
CA ALA A 30 -30.70 35.33 5.05
C ALA A 30 -29.78 36.38 5.71
N LEU A 31 -29.57 37.54 5.07
CA LEU A 31 -28.77 38.62 5.65
C LEU A 31 -29.48 39.23 6.87
N GLU A 32 -30.77 39.51 6.75
CA GLU A 32 -31.56 40.05 7.84
C GLU A 32 -31.70 39.04 8.99
N ALA A 33 -31.83 37.76 8.68
CA ALA A 33 -31.77 36.69 9.69
C ALA A 33 -30.41 36.67 10.41
N ALA A 34 -29.29 36.81 9.70
CA ALA A 34 -27.96 36.86 10.33
C ALA A 34 -27.82 38.05 11.28
N LYS A 35 -28.24 39.26 10.86
CA LYS A 35 -28.25 40.45 11.71
C LYS A 35 -29.13 40.27 12.94
N ARG A 36 -30.34 39.72 12.76
CA ARG A 36 -31.27 39.42 13.85
C ARG A 36 -30.67 38.45 14.86
N LEU A 37 -29.99 37.39 14.40
CA LEU A 37 -29.33 36.43 15.29
C LEU A 37 -28.19 37.09 16.07
N LEU A 38 -27.35 37.91 15.43
CA LEU A 38 -26.28 38.64 16.12
C LEU A 38 -26.83 39.54 17.22
N ILE A 39 -27.92 40.28 16.95
CA ILE A 39 -28.59 41.11 17.96
C ILE A 39 -29.19 40.26 19.09
N ALA A 40 -29.92 39.20 18.73
CA ALA A 40 -30.60 38.34 19.70
C ALA A 40 -29.65 37.57 20.63
N LEU A 41 -28.44 37.27 20.14
CA LEU A 41 -27.38 36.62 20.90
C LEU A 41 -26.40 37.61 21.55
N GLU A 42 -26.70 38.92 21.49
CA GLU A 42 -25.84 39.99 22.04
C GLU A 42 -24.38 39.90 21.55
N ALA A 43 -24.20 39.43 20.31
CA ALA A 43 -22.88 39.24 19.73
C ALA A 43 -22.18 40.59 19.49
N PRO A 44 -20.85 40.66 19.66
CA PRO A 44 -20.10 41.87 19.35
C PRO A 44 -20.24 42.24 17.87
N PRO A 45 -20.02 43.52 17.51
CA PRO A 45 -19.99 43.95 16.12
C PRO A 45 -19.01 43.10 15.29
N VAL A 46 -19.48 42.57 14.17
CA VAL A 46 -18.68 41.73 13.27
C VAL A 46 -18.28 42.50 12.01
N LEU A 47 -17.18 42.09 11.40
CA LEU A 47 -16.74 42.63 10.12
C LEU A 47 -17.67 42.19 8.97
N PRO A 48 -17.72 42.94 7.85
CA PRO A 48 -18.59 42.62 6.71
C PRO A 48 -18.41 41.19 6.17
N GLU A 49 -17.18 40.67 6.15
CA GLU A 49 -16.85 39.34 5.65
C GLU A 49 -17.43 38.23 6.54
N ALA A 50 -17.39 38.44 7.86
CA ALA A 50 -18.00 37.54 8.84
C ALA A 50 -19.53 37.53 8.69
N LEU A 51 -20.14 38.69 8.47
CA LEU A 51 -21.59 38.81 8.23
C LEU A 51 -22.00 38.11 6.93
N GLU A 52 -21.25 38.31 5.84
CA GLU A 52 -21.49 37.60 4.57
C GLU A 52 -21.38 36.09 4.75
N ARG A 53 -20.44 35.63 5.58
CA ARG A 53 -20.29 34.21 5.87
C ARG A 53 -21.47 33.65 6.67
N LEU A 54 -21.97 34.36 7.67
CA LEU A 54 -23.17 33.97 8.42
C LEU A 54 -24.41 33.92 7.52
N GLN A 55 -24.58 34.90 6.63
CA GLN A 55 -25.64 34.88 5.61
C GLN A 55 -25.57 33.60 4.76
N LYS A 56 -24.37 33.24 4.29
CA LYS A 56 -24.16 31.98 3.55
C LYS A 56 -24.51 30.77 4.41
N LEU A 57 -24.12 30.73 5.69
CA LEU A 57 -24.43 29.62 6.59
C LEU A 57 -25.94 29.45 6.78
N ILE A 58 -26.68 30.53 7.02
CA ILE A 58 -28.14 30.46 7.16
C ILE A 58 -28.78 29.92 5.87
N ARG A 59 -28.31 30.38 4.71
CA ARG A 59 -28.83 29.92 3.43
C ARG A 59 -28.61 28.43 3.17
N TYR A 60 -27.43 27.90 3.51
CA TYR A 60 -27.07 26.52 3.17
C TYR A 60 -27.35 25.50 4.28
N HIS A 61 -27.38 25.93 5.54
CA HIS A 61 -27.51 25.05 6.71
C HIS A 61 -28.66 25.44 7.65
N GLY A 62 -29.32 26.58 7.42
CA GLY A 62 -30.42 27.08 8.23
C GLY A 62 -30.01 27.89 9.46
N GLU A 63 -30.97 28.59 10.05
CA GLU A 63 -30.75 29.47 11.20
C GLU A 63 -30.29 28.72 12.46
N ALA A 64 -30.78 27.50 12.69
CA ALA A 64 -30.40 26.70 13.87
C ALA A 64 -28.90 26.38 13.87
N HIS A 65 -28.34 26.02 12.70
CA HIS A 65 -26.91 25.77 12.54
C HIS A 65 -26.10 27.05 12.78
N ALA A 66 -26.50 28.16 12.17
CA ALA A 66 -25.84 29.45 12.37
C ALA A 66 -25.89 29.90 13.84
N THR A 67 -27.02 29.71 14.52
CA THR A 67 -27.18 29.98 15.96
C THR A 67 -26.16 29.20 16.76
N LEU A 68 -26.03 27.89 16.52
CA LEU A 68 -25.10 27.05 17.26
C LEU A 68 -23.63 27.44 16.99
N VAL A 69 -23.27 27.80 15.76
CA VAL A 69 -21.94 28.33 15.42
C VAL A 69 -21.64 29.62 16.20
N ILE A 70 -22.57 30.59 16.20
CA ILE A 70 -22.39 31.85 16.91
C ILE A 70 -22.22 31.59 18.40
N ARG A 71 -23.13 30.83 19.02
CA ARG A 71 -23.08 30.48 20.44
C ARG A 71 -21.80 29.75 20.82
N THR A 72 -21.34 28.80 20.00
CA THR A 72 -20.06 28.10 20.23
C THR A 72 -18.90 29.07 20.37
N ILE A 73 -18.86 30.11 19.54
CA ILE A 73 -17.77 31.08 19.53
C ILE A 73 -17.90 32.03 20.73
N ILE A 74 -19.05 32.69 20.88
CA ILE A 74 -19.21 33.77 21.87
C ILE A 74 -19.41 33.28 23.31
N GLU A 75 -19.93 32.06 23.51
CA GLU A 75 -20.15 31.49 24.85
C GLU A 75 -18.94 30.66 25.33
N SER A 76 -17.92 30.45 24.48
CA SER A 76 -16.68 29.80 24.91
C SER A 76 -15.69 30.82 25.50
N GLU A 77 -15.09 30.48 26.62
CA GLU A 77 -14.26 31.39 27.42
C GLU A 77 -13.02 31.85 26.64
N GLY A 78 -12.82 33.17 26.54
CA GLY A 78 -11.67 33.77 25.87
C GLY A 78 -11.77 33.83 24.33
N ASN A 79 -12.92 33.49 23.76
CA ASN A 79 -13.19 33.53 22.32
C ASN A 79 -14.32 34.49 21.94
N GLU A 80 -14.75 35.38 22.84
CA GLU A 80 -15.90 36.26 22.69
C GLU A 80 -15.77 37.17 21.46
N LEU A 81 -14.53 37.56 21.13
CA LEU A 81 -14.18 38.40 19.97
C LEU A 81 -13.78 37.61 18.72
N ALA A 82 -13.92 36.27 18.73
CA ALA A 82 -13.46 35.40 17.66
C ALA A 82 -14.46 35.22 16.51
N LEU A 83 -15.55 36.01 16.45
CA LEU A 83 -16.53 36.01 15.35
C LEU A 83 -15.96 36.64 14.05
N THR A 84 -14.96 35.98 13.49
CA THR A 84 -14.31 36.33 12.22
C THR A 84 -14.67 35.30 11.15
N GLU A 85 -14.58 35.69 9.87
CA GLU A 85 -14.86 34.79 8.75
C GLU A 85 -14.15 33.43 8.87
N PRO A 86 -12.81 33.35 9.07
CA PRO A 86 -12.12 32.06 9.08
C PRO A 86 -12.58 31.17 10.25
N VAL A 87 -12.88 31.75 11.41
CA VAL A 87 -13.36 31.02 12.59
C VAL A 87 -14.77 30.49 12.36
N ILE A 88 -15.69 31.33 11.87
CA ILE A 88 -17.07 30.93 11.53
C ILE A 88 -17.06 29.79 10.51
N SER A 89 -16.24 29.93 9.46
CA SER A 89 -16.03 28.91 8.44
C SER A 89 -15.49 27.61 9.03
N ALA A 90 -14.51 27.69 9.94
CA ALA A 90 -13.87 26.53 10.53
C ALA A 90 -14.82 25.75 11.45
N VAL A 91 -15.49 26.44 12.38
CA VAL A 91 -16.44 25.84 13.33
C VAL A 91 -17.57 25.16 12.57
N SER A 92 -18.16 25.84 11.59
CA SER A 92 -19.22 25.26 10.76
C SER A 92 -18.77 24.00 10.00
N GLN A 93 -17.52 23.99 9.50
CA GLN A 93 -16.99 22.82 8.81
C GLN A 93 -16.80 21.63 9.75
N VAL A 94 -16.30 21.85 10.97
CA VAL A 94 -16.19 20.78 11.97
C VAL A 94 -17.57 20.21 12.30
N MET A 95 -18.57 21.07 12.56
CA MET A 95 -19.95 20.64 12.81
C MET A 95 -20.51 19.79 11.66
N THR A 96 -20.20 20.15 10.40
CA THR A 96 -20.67 19.42 9.22
C THR A 96 -19.96 18.08 9.05
N ARG A 97 -18.67 18.01 9.36
CA ARG A 97 -17.86 16.77 9.25
C ARG A 97 -18.12 15.80 10.39
N ARG A 98 -18.47 16.32 11.58
CA ARG A 98 -18.70 15.58 12.83
C ARG A 98 -20.03 15.98 13.45
N PRO A 99 -21.17 15.62 12.80
CA PRO A 99 -22.50 16.00 13.28
C PRO A 99 -22.82 15.47 14.68
N GLU A 100 -22.12 14.43 15.13
CA GLU A 100 -22.29 13.84 16.47
C GLU A 100 -21.61 14.62 17.60
N TRP A 101 -20.76 15.61 17.29
CA TRP A 101 -20.05 16.40 18.31
C TRP A 101 -20.92 17.52 18.89
N PRO A 102 -21.64 18.32 18.10
CA PRO A 102 -22.53 19.34 18.64
C PRO A 102 -23.66 18.78 19.52
N ASP A 103 -24.07 17.52 19.28
CA ASP A 103 -25.07 16.81 20.09
C ASP A 103 -24.63 16.58 21.55
N LYS A 104 -23.34 16.80 21.87
CA LYS A 104 -22.83 16.76 23.24
C LYS A 104 -23.22 18.00 24.07
N GLY A 105 -23.98 18.94 23.51
CA GLY A 105 -24.57 20.07 24.22
C GLY A 105 -23.51 21.02 24.81
N LEU A 106 -23.60 21.36 26.09
CA LEU A 106 -22.65 22.29 26.73
C LEU A 106 -21.20 21.78 26.71
N VAL A 107 -20.98 20.45 26.65
CA VAL A 107 -19.64 19.87 26.54
C VAL A 107 -18.97 20.26 25.21
N TRP A 108 -19.77 20.47 24.15
CA TRP A 108 -19.27 20.98 22.88
C TRP A 108 -18.69 22.38 23.06
N ILE A 109 -19.46 23.31 23.64
CA ILE A 109 -19.04 24.71 23.86
C ILE A 109 -17.83 24.77 24.80
N ALA A 110 -17.89 24.07 25.94
CA ALA A 110 -16.80 24.06 26.93
C ALA A 110 -15.48 23.46 26.39
N SER A 111 -15.52 22.68 25.30
CA SER A 111 -14.31 22.18 24.66
C SER A 111 -13.55 23.27 23.92
N PHE A 112 -14.22 24.34 23.50
CA PHE A 112 -13.60 25.50 22.85
C PHE A 112 -12.88 26.42 23.83
N ASP A 113 -13.21 26.39 25.13
CA ASP A 113 -12.48 27.14 26.18
C ASP A 113 -10.98 26.80 26.21
N ARG A 114 -10.63 25.59 25.77
CA ARG A 114 -9.24 25.09 25.71
C ARG A 114 -8.54 25.42 24.39
N ILE A 115 -9.19 26.14 23.48
CA ILE A 115 -8.73 26.39 22.13
C ILE A 115 -8.75 27.91 21.87
N PRO A 116 -7.60 28.61 21.93
CA PRO A 116 -7.56 30.04 21.69
C PRO A 116 -7.71 30.34 20.19
N LEU A 117 -8.93 30.60 19.73
CA LEU A 117 -9.27 30.65 18.31
C LEU A 117 -8.51 31.75 17.56
N LEU A 118 -8.46 32.96 18.11
CA LEU A 118 -7.75 34.08 17.50
C LEU A 118 -6.24 33.85 17.42
N GLN A 119 -5.63 33.29 18.47
CA GLN A 119 -4.19 32.97 18.45
C GLN A 119 -3.86 31.92 17.38
N LEU A 120 -4.75 30.96 17.13
CA LEU A 120 -4.56 30.00 16.05
C LEU A 120 -4.61 30.68 14.68
N VAL A 121 -5.57 31.58 14.47
CA VAL A 121 -5.65 32.37 13.23
C VAL A 121 -4.39 33.21 13.03
N ASP A 122 -3.95 33.93 14.05
CA ASP A 122 -2.75 34.79 13.98
C ASP A 122 -1.48 33.97 13.75
N THR A 123 -1.35 32.81 14.41
CA THR A 123 -0.24 31.88 14.16
C THR A 123 -0.24 31.42 12.71
N MET A 124 -1.41 31.08 12.16
CA MET A 124 -1.51 30.65 10.75
C MET A 124 -1.17 31.78 9.78
N ARG A 125 -1.64 33.01 10.02
CA ARG A 125 -1.26 34.18 9.21
C ARG A 125 0.25 34.44 9.26
N GLY A 126 0.86 34.35 10.45
CA GLY A 126 2.28 34.57 10.65
C GLY A 126 3.20 33.54 9.98
N LEU A 127 2.66 32.37 9.58
CA LEU A 127 3.42 31.38 8.82
C LEU A 127 3.56 31.74 7.33
N GLU A 128 2.79 32.69 6.81
CA GLU A 128 2.83 33.18 5.42
C GLU A 128 2.67 32.10 4.31
N ILE A 129 2.29 30.87 4.68
CA ILE A 129 2.05 29.75 3.75
C ILE A 129 0.58 29.58 3.36
N PHE A 130 -0.33 30.19 4.12
CA PHE A 130 -1.77 30.06 3.91
C PHE A 130 -2.34 31.32 3.27
N ARG A 131 -3.23 31.14 2.30
CA ARG A 131 -4.01 32.26 1.74
C ARG A 131 -5.19 32.58 2.65
N GLU A 132 -5.56 33.85 2.74
CA GLU A 132 -6.63 34.31 3.63
C GLU A 132 -7.95 33.57 3.36
N GLU A 133 -8.29 33.35 2.09
CA GLU A 133 -9.53 32.67 1.68
C GLU A 133 -9.54 31.18 2.03
N SER A 134 -8.37 30.60 2.34
CA SER A 134 -8.21 29.19 2.68
C SER A 134 -8.06 28.94 4.18
N LEU A 135 -7.89 29.99 4.98
CA LEU A 135 -7.61 29.89 6.42
C LEU A 135 -8.69 29.10 7.14
N GLY A 136 -9.98 29.36 6.86
CA GLY A 136 -11.08 28.66 7.51
C GLY A 136 -11.04 27.13 7.31
N ASN A 137 -10.60 26.64 6.13
CA ASN A 137 -10.48 25.21 5.88
C ASN A 137 -9.33 24.57 6.68
N TYR A 138 -8.16 25.20 6.71
CA TYR A 138 -7.02 24.67 7.47
C TYR A 138 -7.25 24.78 8.98
N LEU A 139 -7.91 25.85 9.43
CA LEU A 139 -8.34 26.00 10.81
C LEU A 139 -9.34 24.89 11.17
N ALA A 140 -10.29 24.55 10.29
CA ALA A 140 -11.21 23.43 10.53
C ALA A 140 -10.47 22.11 10.78
N ILE A 141 -9.43 21.82 9.99
CA ILE A 141 -8.60 20.61 10.17
C ILE A 141 -7.88 20.63 11.52
N SER A 142 -7.33 21.78 11.90
CA SER A 142 -6.66 21.97 13.20
C SER A 142 -7.63 21.80 14.37
N LEU A 143 -8.83 22.40 14.28
CA LEU A 143 -9.90 22.28 15.27
C LEU A 143 -10.38 20.84 15.38
N GLU A 144 -10.62 20.14 14.26
CA GLU A 144 -11.04 18.74 14.25
C GLU A 144 -10.04 17.85 14.99
N SER A 145 -8.74 18.02 14.73
CA SER A 145 -7.69 17.26 15.42
C SER A 145 -7.65 17.52 16.94
N ARG A 146 -7.83 18.77 17.36
CA ARG A 146 -7.84 19.16 18.78
C ARG A 146 -9.09 18.64 19.50
N LEU A 147 -10.26 18.83 18.90
CA LEU A 147 -11.53 18.38 19.44
C LEU A 147 -11.63 16.86 19.47
N ALA A 148 -11.07 16.16 18.48
CA ALA A 148 -10.96 14.70 18.51
C ALA A 148 -10.27 14.25 19.80
N ARG A 149 -9.15 14.86 20.20
CA ARG A 149 -8.46 14.52 21.46
C ARG A 149 -9.29 14.81 22.73
N LEU A 150 -10.25 15.71 22.66
CA LEU A 150 -11.13 16.06 23.79
C LEU A 150 -12.36 15.14 23.86
N PHE A 151 -12.91 14.75 22.71
CA PHE A 151 -14.13 13.95 22.63
C PHE A 151 -13.90 12.45 22.49
N THR A 152 -12.76 12.03 21.95
CA THR A 152 -12.30 10.65 22.15
C THR A 152 -11.63 10.60 23.52
N GLU A 153 -12.40 10.07 24.47
CA GLU A 153 -11.91 9.54 25.74
C GLU A 153 -10.56 8.87 25.50
N ALA A 154 -9.55 9.24 26.30
CA ALA A 154 -8.15 8.91 26.09
C ALA A 154 -8.00 7.46 25.57
N PRO A 155 -7.12 7.20 24.58
CA PRO A 155 -6.76 5.81 24.32
C PRO A 155 -6.36 5.22 25.67
N VAL A 156 -7.02 4.13 26.07
CA VAL A 156 -6.65 3.29 27.21
C VAL A 156 -5.14 3.37 27.33
N PRO A 157 -4.57 3.81 28.48
CA PRO A 157 -3.13 4.05 28.58
C PRO A 157 -2.45 2.86 27.94
N GLU A 158 -1.76 3.09 26.80
CA GLU A 158 -1.11 2.02 26.06
C GLU A 158 -0.29 1.27 27.11
N ALA A 159 -0.69 0.03 27.42
CA ALA A 159 0.10 -0.85 28.26
C ALA A 159 1.55 -0.68 27.81
N PRO A 160 2.50 -0.45 28.73
CA PRO A 160 3.85 -0.01 28.41
C PRO A 160 4.31 -0.78 27.19
N ARG A 161 4.48 -0.06 26.05
CA ARG A 161 4.71 -0.70 24.75
C ARG A 161 5.76 -1.77 25.01
N PRO A 162 5.45 -3.06 24.75
CA PRO A 162 6.39 -4.13 25.08
C PRO A 162 7.72 -3.71 24.47
N ALA A 163 8.77 -3.69 25.30
CA ALA A 163 10.08 -3.19 24.93
C ALA A 163 10.37 -3.67 23.51
N LYS A 164 10.59 -2.72 22.58
CA LYS A 164 10.71 -3.01 21.15
C LYS A 164 11.67 -4.18 21.00
N ILE A 165 11.13 -5.37 20.75
CA ILE A 165 11.94 -6.54 20.47
C ILE A 165 12.83 -6.09 19.30
N PRO A 166 14.17 -6.15 19.45
CA PRO A 166 15.07 -5.72 18.40
C PRO A 166 14.62 -6.35 17.09
N LEU A 167 14.50 -5.55 16.03
CA LEU A 167 13.97 -6.02 14.73
C LEU A 167 14.73 -7.27 14.23
N SER A 168 15.97 -7.48 14.69
CA SER A 168 16.78 -8.69 14.49
C SER A 168 16.16 -9.97 15.05
N GLU A 169 15.50 -9.92 16.20
CA GLU A 169 14.89 -11.07 16.87
C GLU A 169 13.51 -11.41 16.29
N ALA A 170 12.70 -10.39 16.01
CA ALA A 170 11.37 -10.56 15.38
C ALA A 170 11.44 -11.00 13.90
N ARG A 171 12.57 -10.77 13.23
CA ARG A 171 12.77 -11.14 11.82
C ARG A 171 12.90 -12.65 11.61
N ILE A 172 13.48 -13.39 12.55
CA ILE A 172 13.79 -14.81 12.39
C ILE A 172 12.49 -15.64 12.20
N PRO A 173 11.45 -15.50 13.06
CA PRO A 173 10.19 -16.23 12.86
C PRO A 173 9.54 -15.94 11.50
N ALA A 174 9.57 -14.68 11.05
CA ALA A 174 8.99 -14.28 9.77
C ALA A 174 9.74 -14.89 8.57
N ILE A 175 11.07 -15.00 8.64
CA ILE A 175 11.86 -15.68 7.61
C ILE A 175 11.57 -17.19 7.61
N MET A 176 11.53 -17.81 8.79
CA MET A 176 11.22 -19.24 8.91
C MET A 176 9.84 -19.59 8.36
N ALA A 177 8.83 -18.74 8.61
CA ALA A 177 7.50 -18.90 8.03
C ALA A 177 7.52 -18.85 6.49
N LYS A 178 8.31 -17.94 5.89
CA LYS A 178 8.48 -17.86 4.43
C LYS A 178 9.20 -19.09 3.86
N VAL A 179 10.21 -19.60 4.56
CA VAL A 179 10.91 -20.85 4.16
C VAL A 179 9.96 -22.04 4.21
N ALA A 180 9.16 -22.16 5.28
CA ALA A 180 8.15 -23.21 5.42
C ALA A 180 7.11 -23.15 4.29
N LEU A 181 6.57 -21.97 4.00
CA LEU A 181 5.66 -21.75 2.89
C LEU A 181 6.30 -22.12 1.54
N GLY A 182 7.57 -21.78 1.33
CA GLY A 182 8.31 -22.18 0.13
C GLY A 182 8.43 -23.70 -0.04
N ARG A 183 8.56 -24.46 1.07
CA ARG A 183 8.55 -25.94 1.04
C ARG A 183 7.18 -26.49 0.68
N GLU A 184 6.10 -25.94 1.26
CA GLU A 184 4.74 -26.32 0.90
C GLU A 184 4.48 -26.10 -0.60
N LEU A 185 4.86 -24.93 -1.12
CA LEU A 185 4.72 -24.60 -2.54
C LEU A 185 5.57 -25.54 -3.42
N ALA A 186 6.75 -25.96 -2.96
CA ALA A 186 7.56 -26.96 -3.65
C ALA A 186 6.88 -28.33 -3.71
N ALA A 187 6.28 -28.79 -2.61
CA ALA A 187 5.53 -30.04 -2.57
C ALA A 187 4.28 -30.01 -3.48
N ILE A 188 3.52 -28.91 -3.48
CA ILE A 188 2.40 -28.72 -4.42
C ILE A 188 2.90 -28.77 -5.87
N ARG A 189 4.07 -28.17 -6.15
CA ARG A 189 4.65 -28.16 -7.51
C ARG A 189 5.00 -29.57 -7.99
N GLU A 190 5.51 -30.43 -7.12
CA GLU A 190 5.86 -31.83 -7.42
C GLU A 190 4.62 -32.68 -7.74
N GLN A 191 3.52 -32.43 -7.03
CA GLN A 191 2.24 -33.12 -7.23
C GLN A 191 1.48 -32.62 -8.47
N THR A 192 1.88 -31.48 -9.04
CA THR A 192 1.14 -30.83 -10.12
C THR A 192 1.80 -31.04 -11.50
N PRO A 193 1.12 -31.65 -12.48
CA PRO A 193 1.72 -32.00 -13.76
C PRO A 193 2.01 -30.79 -14.69
N ASN A 194 1.30 -29.67 -14.54
CA ASN A 194 1.42 -28.51 -15.43
C ASN A 194 1.52 -27.19 -14.64
N ASN A 195 2.39 -26.27 -15.10
CA ASN A 195 2.54 -24.90 -14.59
C ASN A 195 1.21 -24.12 -14.50
N ARG A 196 0.30 -24.30 -15.47
CA ARG A 196 -1.01 -23.60 -15.46
C ARG A 196 -1.84 -24.01 -14.24
N LYS A 197 -2.01 -25.31 -14.01
CA LYS A 197 -2.74 -25.84 -12.85
C LYS A 197 -2.08 -25.43 -11.54
N PHE A 198 -0.74 -25.43 -11.51
CA PHE A 198 0.01 -24.98 -10.34
C PHE A 198 -0.28 -23.51 -10.02
N GLY A 199 -0.23 -22.63 -11.02
CA GLY A 199 -0.52 -21.21 -10.85
C GLY A 199 -1.98 -20.92 -10.48
N GLU A 200 -2.94 -21.74 -10.95
CA GLU A 200 -4.34 -21.67 -10.53
C GLU A 200 -4.52 -22.08 -9.06
N LEU A 201 -3.92 -23.21 -8.63
CA LEU A 201 -3.97 -23.69 -7.24
C LEU A 201 -3.33 -22.72 -6.25
N VAL A 202 -2.15 -22.17 -6.58
CA VAL A 202 -1.43 -21.25 -5.68
C VAL A 202 -2.17 -19.93 -5.52
N ARG A 203 -2.71 -19.35 -6.61
CA ARG A 203 -3.54 -18.13 -6.52
C ARG A 203 -4.82 -18.38 -5.74
N GLY A 204 -5.48 -19.51 -5.95
CA GLY A 204 -6.69 -19.86 -5.22
C GLY A 204 -6.48 -20.06 -3.72
N LYS A 205 -5.32 -20.59 -3.30
CA LYS A 205 -5.05 -20.91 -1.89
C LYS A 205 -4.36 -19.79 -1.11
N TYR A 206 -3.44 -19.05 -1.74
CA TYR A 206 -2.55 -18.12 -1.03
C TYR A 206 -2.57 -16.69 -1.58
N ASP A 207 -3.23 -16.44 -2.73
CA ASP A 207 -3.28 -15.13 -3.40
C ASP A 207 -1.89 -14.48 -3.62
N LEU A 208 -0.92 -15.29 -4.05
CA LEU A 208 0.46 -14.84 -4.25
C LEU A 208 0.79 -14.61 -5.73
N GLU A 209 1.61 -13.59 -5.98
CA GLU A 209 2.18 -13.30 -7.29
C GLU A 209 3.21 -14.36 -7.72
N ALA A 210 3.26 -14.67 -9.03
CA ALA A 210 4.13 -15.71 -9.59
C ALA A 210 5.63 -15.53 -9.25
N GLN A 211 6.11 -14.28 -9.22
CA GLN A 211 7.51 -13.99 -8.88
C GLN A 211 7.81 -14.33 -7.41
N VAL A 212 6.91 -13.95 -6.49
CA VAL A 212 7.04 -14.25 -5.05
C VAL A 212 7.05 -15.75 -4.81
N VAL A 213 6.18 -16.51 -5.50
CA VAL A 213 6.13 -17.97 -5.44
C VAL A 213 7.45 -18.60 -5.90
N SER A 214 7.99 -18.13 -7.03
CA SER A 214 9.29 -18.60 -7.55
C SER A 214 10.43 -18.37 -6.56
N ASP A 215 10.47 -17.21 -5.92
CA ASP A 215 11.51 -16.86 -4.94
C ASP A 215 11.37 -17.66 -3.64
N LEU A 216 10.14 -17.83 -3.11
CA LEU A 216 9.86 -18.66 -1.94
C LEU A 216 10.33 -20.11 -2.14
N MET A 217 9.93 -20.72 -3.26
CA MET A 217 10.31 -22.10 -3.59
C MET A 217 11.82 -22.24 -3.81
N ARG A 218 12.45 -21.26 -4.47
CA ARG A 218 13.89 -21.28 -4.72
C ARG A 218 14.69 -21.21 -3.43
N VAL A 219 14.35 -20.28 -2.53
CA VAL A 219 15.00 -20.17 -1.22
C VAL A 219 14.78 -21.44 -0.41
N ALA A 220 13.56 -21.99 -0.38
CA ALA A 220 13.27 -23.23 0.34
C ALA A 220 14.06 -24.45 -0.19
N ARG A 221 14.24 -24.59 -1.50
CA ARG A 221 15.02 -25.69 -2.08
C ARG A 221 16.51 -25.61 -1.76
N VAL A 222 17.07 -24.40 -1.67
CA VAL A 222 18.51 -24.20 -1.43
C VAL A 222 18.85 -24.17 0.06
N TYR A 223 18.00 -23.55 0.87
CA TYR A 223 18.28 -23.26 2.29
C TYR A 223 17.23 -23.78 3.27
N GLY A 224 16.25 -24.58 2.82
CA GLY A 224 15.19 -25.07 3.69
C GLY A 224 15.72 -25.74 4.95
N ASP A 225 16.69 -26.64 4.79
CA ASP A 225 17.30 -27.39 5.91
C ASP A 225 18.46 -26.64 6.59
N ARG A 226 18.70 -25.38 6.20
CA ARG A 226 19.87 -24.58 6.61
C ARG A 226 19.46 -23.42 7.53
N ALA A 227 19.03 -23.78 8.74
CA ALA A 227 18.68 -22.82 9.79
C ALA A 227 19.88 -21.93 10.18
N ASP A 228 21.08 -22.47 10.09
CA ASP A 228 22.37 -21.79 10.24
C ASP A 228 22.54 -20.57 9.32
N ILE A 229 21.99 -20.63 8.10
CA ILE A 229 22.03 -19.52 7.13
C ILE A 229 20.78 -18.65 7.19
N THR A 230 19.59 -19.26 7.24
CA THR A 230 18.31 -18.54 7.14
C THR A 230 18.03 -17.62 8.34
N SER A 231 18.55 -17.95 9.53
CA SER A 231 18.45 -17.10 10.73
C SER A 231 19.36 -15.86 10.66
N ARG A 232 20.46 -15.92 9.90
CA ARG A 232 21.51 -14.89 9.89
C ARG A 232 21.30 -13.83 8.81
N LEU A 233 20.68 -14.20 7.70
CA LEU A 233 20.46 -13.31 6.55
C LEU A 233 19.07 -12.68 6.54
N SER A 234 18.92 -11.57 5.82
CA SER A 234 17.60 -11.01 5.49
C SER A 234 16.93 -11.81 4.37
N TRP A 235 15.60 -11.75 4.26
CA TRP A 235 14.87 -12.42 3.18
C TRP A 235 15.40 -12.03 1.79
N ARG A 236 15.65 -10.73 1.54
CA ARG A 236 16.20 -10.24 0.28
C ARG A 236 17.59 -10.83 0.00
N ALA A 237 18.44 -10.94 1.02
CA ALA A 237 19.76 -11.56 0.88
C ALA A 237 19.64 -13.05 0.53
N LEU A 238 18.71 -13.80 1.15
CA LEU A 238 18.45 -15.19 0.82
C LEU A 238 17.97 -15.37 -0.63
N VAL A 239 17.04 -14.53 -1.09
CA VAL A 239 16.54 -14.56 -2.47
C VAL A 239 17.68 -14.36 -3.46
N MET A 240 18.53 -13.34 -3.26
CA MET A 240 19.67 -13.10 -4.14
C MET A 240 20.71 -14.22 -4.06
N LEU A 241 21.03 -14.69 -2.85
CA LEU A 241 22.01 -15.75 -2.64
C LEU A 241 21.56 -17.07 -3.31
N SER A 242 20.25 -17.36 -3.31
CA SER A 242 19.64 -18.51 -3.98
C SER A 242 19.53 -18.35 -5.51
N GLY A 243 19.68 -17.13 -6.03
CA GLY A 243 19.52 -16.81 -7.45
C GLY A 243 20.60 -17.44 -8.34
N SER A 244 20.29 -17.58 -9.63
CA SER A 244 21.20 -18.11 -10.66
C SER A 244 22.31 -17.15 -11.06
N VAL A 245 22.22 -15.87 -10.65
CA VAL A 245 23.22 -14.84 -10.97
C VAL A 245 24.57 -15.15 -10.32
N LEU A 246 24.57 -15.80 -9.16
CA LEU A 246 25.80 -16.19 -8.46
C LEU A 246 26.27 -17.57 -8.92
N SER A 247 27.55 -17.67 -9.27
CA SER A 247 28.19 -18.95 -9.50
C SER A 247 28.19 -19.80 -8.21
N ALA A 248 28.10 -21.13 -8.32
CA ALA A 248 28.11 -22.02 -7.16
C ALA A 248 29.36 -21.86 -6.26
N PRO A 249 30.58 -21.68 -6.80
CA PRO A 249 31.75 -21.38 -5.98
C PRO A 249 31.64 -20.07 -5.19
N THR A 250 31.16 -18.99 -5.84
CA THR A 250 30.97 -17.69 -5.18
C THR A 250 29.92 -17.79 -4.07
N ARG A 251 28.80 -18.47 -4.33
CA ARG A 251 27.75 -18.69 -3.35
C ARG A 251 28.29 -19.44 -2.12
N ARG A 252 28.99 -20.56 -2.31
CA ARG A 252 29.60 -21.33 -1.20
C ARG A 252 30.60 -20.51 -0.39
N SER A 253 31.35 -19.62 -1.04
CA SER A 253 32.27 -18.70 -0.36
C SER A 253 31.52 -17.71 0.56
N LEU A 254 30.44 -17.11 0.06
CA LEU A 254 29.56 -16.24 0.85
C LEU A 254 28.89 -17.02 1.99
N GLU A 255 28.39 -18.22 1.74
CA GLU A 255 27.81 -19.08 2.77
C GLU A 255 28.82 -19.39 3.88
N LYS A 256 30.07 -19.73 3.53
CA LYS A 256 31.13 -19.98 4.51
C LYS A 256 31.38 -18.75 5.40
N ARG A 257 31.39 -17.55 4.82
CA ARG A 257 31.53 -16.29 5.56
C ARG A 257 30.36 -16.06 6.53
N VAL A 258 29.11 -16.35 6.12
CA VAL A 258 27.93 -16.28 7.01
C VAL A 258 28.07 -17.25 8.19
N LEU A 259 28.59 -18.45 7.96
CA LEU A 259 28.83 -19.44 9.02
C LEU A 259 29.96 -19.03 9.97
N SER A 260 30.92 -18.23 9.51
CA SER A 260 31.97 -17.62 10.34
C SER A 260 31.52 -16.33 11.06
N ASP A 261 30.21 -16.14 11.26
CA ASP A 261 29.60 -14.97 11.92
C ASP A 261 29.86 -13.63 11.21
N GLU A 262 30.32 -13.64 9.95
CA GLU A 262 30.51 -12.41 9.19
C GLU A 262 29.16 -11.83 8.76
N ARG A 263 28.96 -10.53 9.01
CA ARG A 263 27.75 -9.82 8.57
C ARG A 263 27.80 -9.57 7.06
N ILE A 264 27.07 -10.40 6.31
CA ILE A 264 26.93 -10.23 4.86
C ILE A 264 25.65 -9.47 4.52
N GLY A 265 25.80 -8.29 3.92
CA GLY A 265 24.71 -7.48 3.42
C GLY A 265 24.35 -7.78 1.96
N VAL A 266 23.18 -7.27 1.54
CA VAL A 266 22.70 -7.33 0.14
C VAL A 266 23.74 -6.76 -0.83
N ALA A 267 24.35 -5.62 -0.50
CA ALA A 267 25.34 -4.96 -1.35
C ALA A 267 26.57 -5.83 -1.66
N GLN A 268 27.07 -6.57 -0.66
CA GLN A 268 28.23 -7.47 -0.85
C GLN A 268 27.87 -8.68 -1.72
N ILE A 269 26.63 -9.17 -1.64
CA ILE A 269 26.13 -10.25 -2.51
C ILE A 269 26.01 -9.73 -3.95
N GLU A 270 25.52 -8.50 -4.15
CA GLU A 270 25.42 -7.85 -5.47
C GLU A 270 26.81 -7.58 -6.07
N GLU A 271 27.77 -7.15 -5.27
CA GLU A 271 29.16 -6.95 -5.70
C GLU A 271 29.80 -8.28 -6.12
N ALA A 272 29.62 -9.34 -5.31
CA ALA A 272 30.10 -10.68 -5.65
C ALA A 272 29.44 -11.26 -6.91
N ALA A 273 28.19 -10.87 -7.22
CA ALA A 273 27.50 -11.24 -8.45
C ALA A 273 28.04 -10.50 -9.68
N LYS A 274 28.52 -9.26 -9.52
CA LYS A 274 29.13 -8.46 -10.60
C LYS A 274 30.57 -8.87 -10.90
N ALA A 275 31.28 -9.40 -9.91
CA ALA A 275 32.63 -9.91 -10.10
C ALA A 275 32.61 -11.09 -11.08
N LYS A 276 33.02 -10.85 -12.33
CA LYS A 276 33.15 -11.90 -13.35
C LYS A 276 34.00 -13.03 -12.76
N PRO A 277 33.58 -14.31 -12.89
CA PRO A 277 34.43 -15.41 -12.49
C PRO A 277 35.72 -15.25 -13.28
N ALA A 278 36.85 -15.06 -12.57
CA ALA A 278 38.15 -15.01 -13.20
C ALA A 278 38.34 -16.35 -13.91
N ILE A 279 38.05 -16.36 -15.22
CA ILE A 279 38.27 -17.52 -16.07
C ILE A 279 39.75 -17.83 -15.88
N ARG A 280 39.98 -19.00 -15.28
CA ARG A 280 41.29 -19.49 -14.84
C ARG A 280 42.21 -19.51 -16.06
N ALA A 281 42.95 -18.42 -16.26
CA ALA A 281 44.09 -18.35 -17.17
C ALA A 281 45.19 -19.25 -16.58
N LYS A 282 45.04 -20.57 -16.73
CA LYS A 282 46.05 -21.60 -16.45
C LYS A 282 45.54 -22.97 -16.93
N ALA A 283 45.50 -23.13 -18.24
CA ALA A 283 45.56 -24.44 -18.91
C ALA A 283 46.48 -24.38 -20.16
N ALA A 284 47.50 -23.51 -20.13
CA ALA A 284 48.57 -23.43 -21.13
C ALA A 284 49.91 -23.95 -20.59
N ALA A 285 49.89 -24.78 -19.54
CA ALA A 285 51.08 -25.49 -19.08
C ALA A 285 51.00 -26.96 -19.52
N LYS A 286 51.85 -27.30 -20.50
CA LYS A 286 52.26 -28.66 -20.92
C LYS A 286 51.15 -29.60 -21.40
N ARG A 287 50.85 -29.55 -22.72
CA ARG A 287 50.62 -30.79 -23.47
C ARG A 287 51.97 -31.26 -24.01
N PRO A 288 52.49 -32.45 -23.64
CA PRO A 288 53.63 -33.02 -24.33
C PRO A 288 53.25 -33.32 -25.78
N ALA A 289 54.15 -32.98 -26.70
CA ALA A 289 54.04 -33.28 -28.12
C ALA A 289 54.03 -34.79 -28.33
N GLY A 290 52.83 -35.37 -28.43
CA GLY A 290 52.60 -36.80 -28.65
C GLY A 290 51.55 -37.02 -29.74
N ARG A 291 52.01 -36.91 -30.99
CA ARG A 291 51.62 -37.65 -32.20
C ARG A 291 50.38 -38.58 -32.11
N MET A 292 49.40 -38.38 -33.00
CA MET A 292 48.93 -39.43 -33.92
C MET A 292 48.07 -38.85 -35.06
N ARG A 293 48.51 -39.09 -36.31
CA ARG A 293 47.76 -38.84 -37.53
C ARG A 293 46.68 -39.92 -37.67
N ALA A 294 45.40 -39.54 -37.73
CA ALA A 294 44.36 -40.41 -38.25
C ALA A 294 44.57 -40.59 -39.76
N SER A 295 44.53 -41.84 -40.22
CA SER A 295 44.73 -42.24 -41.61
C SER A 295 43.52 -41.86 -42.46
N ALA A 296 43.73 -41.78 -43.78
CA ALA A 296 42.70 -41.38 -44.76
C ALA A 296 41.47 -42.32 -44.81
N GLY A 297 41.49 -43.48 -44.13
CA GLY A 297 40.37 -44.43 -44.09
C GLY A 297 39.20 -44.00 -43.20
N GLU A 298 39.44 -43.30 -42.09
CA GLU A 298 38.36 -42.94 -41.13
C GLU A 298 37.45 -41.81 -41.61
N ARG A 299 37.89 -41.02 -42.60
CA ARG A 299 37.06 -39.94 -43.19
C ARG A 299 36.05 -40.45 -44.22
N ALA A 300 36.24 -41.64 -44.77
CA ALA A 300 35.30 -42.25 -45.72
C ALA A 300 34.05 -42.81 -45.01
N ALA A 301 34.23 -43.45 -43.85
CA ALA A 301 33.13 -44.05 -43.08
C ALA A 301 32.09 -43.02 -42.59
N TRP A 302 32.49 -41.78 -42.29
CA TRP A 302 31.58 -40.71 -41.87
C TRP A 302 30.77 -40.08 -43.03
N ARG A 303 31.27 -40.17 -44.27
CA ARG A 303 30.55 -39.66 -45.46
C ARG A 303 29.53 -40.66 -46.03
N GLU A 304 29.68 -41.95 -45.73
CA GLU A 304 28.71 -42.99 -46.11
C GLU A 304 27.51 -43.03 -45.15
N ALA A 305 27.72 -42.80 -43.85
CA ALA A 305 26.68 -42.87 -42.82
C ALA A 305 25.67 -41.70 -42.86
N SER A 306 26.00 -40.60 -43.54
CA SER A 306 25.17 -39.40 -43.65
C SER A 306 24.21 -39.40 -44.86
N LYS A 307 24.22 -40.46 -45.69
CA LYS A 307 23.36 -40.56 -46.89
C LYS A 307 22.14 -41.46 -46.74
N ARG A 308 21.87 -42.03 -45.55
CA ARG A 308 20.66 -42.85 -45.35
C ARG A 308 19.45 -41.95 -45.11
N PRO A 309 18.35 -42.10 -45.87
CA PRO A 309 17.13 -41.33 -45.66
C PRO A 309 16.49 -41.69 -44.31
N PHE A 310 16.12 -40.64 -43.58
CA PHE A 310 15.47 -40.70 -42.28
C PHE A 310 13.99 -41.11 -42.46
N ASN A 311 13.75 -42.41 -42.65
CA ASN A 311 12.40 -42.99 -42.63
C ASN A 311 12.41 -44.25 -41.76
N GLY A 312 11.70 -44.21 -40.64
CA GLY A 312 11.47 -45.37 -39.78
C GLY A 312 11.74 -45.10 -38.30
N PHE A 313 10.98 -44.21 -37.67
CA PHE A 313 10.92 -44.11 -36.21
C PHE A 313 9.47 -43.93 -35.76
N LEU A 314 8.63 -44.92 -36.06
CA LEU A 314 7.24 -44.98 -35.55
C LEU A 314 6.66 -46.42 -35.49
N GLU A 315 7.48 -47.43 -35.23
CA GLU A 315 7.00 -48.80 -34.93
C GLU A 315 7.88 -49.48 -33.87
N LEU A 316 7.78 -49.04 -32.61
CA LEU A 316 8.37 -49.79 -31.49
C LEU A 316 7.76 -49.45 -30.11
N TRP A 317 6.48 -49.09 -30.06
CA TRP A 317 5.75 -48.90 -28.79
C TRP A 317 4.31 -49.44 -28.85
N SER A 318 4.13 -50.62 -29.44
CA SER A 318 2.86 -51.35 -29.34
C SER A 318 3.12 -52.86 -29.37
N ARG A 319 3.45 -53.45 -28.21
CA ARG A 319 3.14 -54.84 -27.84
C ARG A 319 3.68 -55.22 -26.45
N GLY A 320 2.77 -55.70 -25.60
CA GLY A 320 3.03 -56.48 -24.37
C GLY A 320 2.97 -55.63 -23.11
N GLY A 321 2.10 -55.86 -22.12
CA GLY A 321 1.17 -56.95 -21.81
C GLY A 321 0.94 -56.85 -20.29
N SER A 322 -0.25 -56.49 -19.82
CA SER A 322 -1.24 -57.41 -19.25
C SER A 322 -0.65 -58.51 -18.36
N SER A 323 -0.64 -58.30 -17.05
CA SER A 323 -0.82 -59.38 -16.07
C SER A 323 -1.65 -58.88 -14.88
N LYS A 324 -2.49 -59.78 -14.38
CA LYS A 324 -3.64 -59.60 -13.50
C LYS A 324 -3.20 -59.34 -12.06
N SER A 325 -3.93 -58.46 -11.37
CA SER A 325 -3.96 -58.39 -9.90
C SER A 325 -5.02 -59.38 -9.39
N GLU A 326 -4.54 -60.43 -8.74
CA GLU A 326 -5.35 -61.41 -8.01
C GLU A 326 -5.67 -60.89 -6.61
N THR A 327 -6.91 -61.11 -6.21
CA THR A 327 -7.56 -60.64 -4.99
C THR A 327 -7.54 -61.78 -3.97
N GLN A 328 -7.09 -61.50 -2.74
CA GLN A 328 -7.29 -62.37 -1.57
C GLN A 328 -7.41 -61.43 -0.36
N THR A 329 -8.59 -60.92 -0.02
CA THR A 329 -9.57 -61.50 0.91
C THR A 329 -8.99 -62.45 1.96
N GLY A 330 -8.90 -61.95 3.19
CA GLY A 330 -8.68 -62.74 4.39
C GLY A 330 -9.26 -62.00 5.59
N ALA A 331 -10.49 -62.38 5.97
CA ALA A 331 -11.14 -61.98 7.21
C ALA A 331 -11.75 -63.22 7.87
N ARG A 332 -11.58 -63.29 9.19
CA ARG A 332 -12.20 -64.16 10.22
C ARG A 332 -11.61 -65.57 10.39
N GLU A 333 -11.01 -65.82 11.55
CA GLU A 333 -11.73 -66.13 12.80
C GLU A 333 -11.20 -65.24 13.94
#